data_AF-A0A2X3F073-F1
#
_entry.id   AF-A0A2X3F073-F1
#
_cell.length_a   1.000
_cell.length_b   1.000
_cell.length_c   1.000
_cell.angle_alpha   90.00
_cell.angle_beta   90.00
_cell.angle_gamma   90.00
#
_symmetry.space_group_name_H-M   'P 1'
#
loop_
_entity.id
_entity.type
_entity.pdbx_description
1 polymer ?
#
loop_
_entity_poly.entity_id
_entity_poly.type
_entity_poly.pdbx_seq_one_letter_code
_entity_poly.pdbx_strand_id
1 'polypeptide(L)'
;MTNSHCSLDPFRREIRVTALTDDKVLLMTSCESGAYNTVWLAWLVSRQRPYVARQVRLTLPFQPPGEAPREIELINASYDDRRHELVTLDKGRGAGDCGIQTPLAF
;
A
#
# COMPACT_ATOMS: atom_id res chain seq x y z
N MET A 1 6.49 18.76 2.85
CA MET A 1 7.25 17.60 2.34
C MET A 1 7.75 16.79 3.53
N THR A 2 6.88 16.02 4.16
CA THR A 2 7.27 15.11 5.25
C THR A 2 7.50 13.75 4.64
N ASN A 3 8.77 13.44 4.35
CA ASN A 3 9.20 12.06 4.19
C ASN A 3 8.89 11.36 5.52
N SER A 4 7.80 10.58 5.58
CA SER A 4 7.62 9.58 6.64
C SER A 4 8.76 8.58 6.45
N HIS A 5 9.85 8.83 7.17
CA HIS A 5 11.09 8.07 7.06
C HIS A 5 10.83 6.66 7.55
N CYS A 6 10.47 5.82 6.58
CA CYS A 6 10.33 4.43 6.82
C CYS A 6 11.71 3.79 7.10
N SER A 7 12.11 3.67 8.37
CA SER A 7 13.33 2.95 8.82
C SER A 7 13.42 1.50 8.36
N LEU A 8 14.27 1.16 7.38
CA LEU A 8 14.45 -0.19 6.83
C LEU A 8 15.10 -1.22 7.80
N ASP A 9 15.13 -0.96 9.12
CA ASP A 9 15.66 -1.91 10.12
C ASP A 9 14.81 -3.21 10.14
N PRO A 10 15.39 -4.38 9.77
CA PRO A 10 14.67 -5.65 9.68
C PRO A 10 14.07 -6.11 11.01
N PHE A 11 14.68 -5.75 12.14
CA PHE A 11 14.16 -6.13 13.47
C PHE A 11 12.89 -5.36 13.84
N ARG A 12 12.62 -4.24 13.14
CA ARG A 12 11.49 -3.36 13.42
C ARG A 12 10.38 -3.50 12.38
N ARG A 13 10.53 -4.39 11.39
CA ARG A 13 9.66 -4.42 10.21
C ARG A 13 9.28 -5.79 9.73
N GLU A 14 8.05 -5.85 9.26
CA GLU A 14 7.56 -6.91 8.42
C GLU A 14 7.82 -6.56 6.95
N ILE A 15 8.42 -7.50 6.22
CA ILE A 15 8.60 -7.43 4.76
C ILE A 15 7.81 -8.57 4.15
N ARG A 16 6.95 -8.25 3.18
CA ARG A 16 6.19 -9.23 2.41
C ARG A 16 6.59 -9.15 0.95
N VAL A 17 6.80 -10.30 0.33
CA VAL A 17 7.15 -10.42 -1.09
C VAL A 17 6.20 -11.42 -1.72
N THR A 18 5.45 -10.98 -2.73
CA THR A 18 4.52 -11.84 -3.47
C THR A 18 4.84 -11.77 -4.96
N ALA A 19 4.90 -12.93 -5.61
CA ALA A 19 5.01 -12.97 -7.07
C ALA A 19 3.67 -12.55 -7.67
N LEU A 20 3.68 -11.53 -8.54
CA LEU A 20 2.49 -11.13 -9.28
C LEU A 20 2.44 -11.84 -10.63
N THR A 21 3.61 -11.93 -11.27
CA THR A 21 3.84 -12.54 -12.58
C THR A 21 5.24 -13.16 -12.60
N ASP A 22 5.60 -13.79 -13.72
CA ASP A 22 6.95 -14.31 -13.93
C ASP A 22 8.03 -13.21 -13.94
N ASP A 23 7.64 -11.98 -14.31
CA ASP A 23 8.53 -10.83 -14.44
C ASP A 23 8.40 -9.80 -13.32
N LYS A 24 7.39 -9.87 -12.44
CA LYS A 24 7.15 -8.88 -11.39
C LYS A 24 6.84 -9.48 -10.03
N VAL A 25 7.30 -8.80 -8.99
CA VAL A 25 6.90 -9.03 -7.61
C VAL A 25 6.30 -7.78 -6.99
N LEU A 26 5.38 -7.98 -6.07
CA LEU A 26 4.94 -6.98 -5.12
C LEU A 26 5.81 -7.08 -3.86
N LEU A 27 6.59 -6.05 -3.59
CA LEU A 27 7.35 -5.90 -2.36
C LEU A 27 6.59 -4.94 -1.45
N MET A 28 6.26 -5.35 -0.23
CA MET A 28 5.61 -4.51 0.77
C MET A 28 6.47 -4.43 2.03
N THR A 29 6.56 -3.23 2.61
CA THR A 29 7.27 -3.00 3.89
C THR A 29 6.37 -2.27 4.87
N SER A 30 6.29 -2.77 6.11
CA SER A 30 5.56 -2.10 7.17
C SER A 30 6.34 -0.86 7.63
N CYS A 31 5.67 0.27 7.83
CA CYS A 31 6.31 1.53 8.17
C CYS A 31 6.06 1.99 9.59
N GLU A 32 4.83 2.45 9.86
CA GLU A 32 4.39 2.95 11.14
C GLU A 32 3.27 2.02 11.63
N SER A 33 3.36 1.55 12.87
CA SER A 33 2.32 0.73 13.48
C SER A 33 1.81 1.41 14.74
N GLY A 34 0.51 1.66 14.79
CA GLY A 34 -0.22 2.02 16.01
C GLY A 34 -0.89 0.80 16.63
N ALA A 35 -1.80 1.02 17.59
CA ALA A 35 -2.48 -0.07 18.31
C ALA A 35 -3.32 -1.00 17.41
N TYR A 36 -3.85 -0.49 16.29
CA TYR A 36 -4.77 -1.24 15.41
C TYR A 36 -4.49 -1.09 13.91
N ASN A 37 -3.56 -0.21 13.54
CA ASN A 37 -3.30 0.13 12.15
C ASN A 37 -1.80 0.09 11.90
N THR A 38 -1.40 -0.54 10.80
CA THR A 38 -0.05 -0.49 10.26
C THR A 38 -0.09 0.16 8.89
N VAL A 39 0.71 1.21 8.70
CA VAL A 39 0.96 1.83 7.40
C VAL A 39 2.00 1.01 6.64
N TRP A 40 1.77 0.80 5.36
CA TRP A 40 2.64 0.05 4.47
C TRP A 40 3.14 0.93 3.33
N LEU A 41 4.31 0.59 2.82
CA LEU A 41 4.74 1.01 1.49
C LEU A 41 4.79 -0.23 0.59
N ALA A 42 4.50 -0.04 -0.69
CA ALA A 42 4.52 -1.10 -1.68
C ALA A 42 5.27 -0.69 -2.96
N TRP A 43 5.93 -1.65 -3.60
CA TRP A 43 6.64 -1.47 -4.86
C TRP A 43 6.37 -2.65 -5.79
N LEU A 44 6.19 -2.33 -7.08
CA LEU A 44 6.30 -3.29 -8.17
C LEU A 44 7.78 -3.38 -8.56
N VAL A 45 8.36 -4.56 -8.40
CA VAL A 45 9.78 -4.80 -8.66
C VAL A 45 9.91 -5.79 -9.82
N SER A 46 10.70 -5.41 -10.83
CA SER A 46 11.07 -6.32 -11.92
C SER A 46 11.93 -7.46 -11.40
N ARG A 47 11.66 -8.68 -11.86
CA ARG A 47 12.46 -9.90 -11.61
C ARG A 47 13.55 -10.11 -12.66
N GLN A 48 13.61 -9.25 -13.67
CA GLN A 48 14.59 -9.32 -14.76
C GLN A 48 15.41 -8.04 -14.83
N ARG A 49 16.62 -8.14 -15.39
CA ARG A 49 17.46 -6.96 -15.61
C ARG A 49 16.84 -6.07 -16.70
N PRO A 50 16.79 -4.74 -16.50
CA PRO A 50 17.24 -4.01 -15.32
C PRO A 50 16.22 -4.15 -14.16
N TYR A 51 16.68 -4.49 -12.96
CA TYR A 51 15.83 -4.62 -11.78
C TYR A 51 15.30 -3.23 -11.36
N VAL A 52 14.12 -2.87 -11.85
CA VAL A 52 13.47 -1.59 -11.57
C VAL A 52 12.42 -1.78 -10.49
N ALA A 53 12.44 -0.92 -9.48
CA ALA A 53 11.39 -0.83 -8.46
C ALA A 53 10.57 0.46 -8.67
N ARG A 54 9.25 0.32 -8.83
CA ARG A 54 8.31 1.44 -8.92
C ARG A 54 7.37 1.41 -7.73
N GLN A 55 7.31 2.51 -6.99
CA GLN A 55 6.39 2.62 -5.85
C GLN A 55 4.94 2.54 -6.34
N VAL A 56 4.14 1.71 -5.66
CA VAL A 56 2.68 1.66 -5.86
C VAL A 56 2.10 2.88 -5.16
N ARG A 57 1.45 3.73 -5.94
CA ARG A 57 0.72 4.90 -5.46
C ARG A 57 -0.69 4.81 -6.00
N LEU A 58 -1.66 4.91 -5.11
CA LEU A 58 -3.06 4.70 -5.43
C LEU A 58 -3.81 6.00 -5.27
N THR A 59 -4.71 6.28 -6.19
CA THR A 59 -5.61 7.43 -6.15
C THR A 59 -7.01 6.92 -6.44
N LEU A 60 -8.02 7.47 -5.76
CA LEU A 60 -9.39 7.10 -6.05
C LEU A 60 -9.75 7.52 -7.49
N PRO A 61 -10.42 6.65 -8.27
CA PRO A 61 -10.82 6.97 -9.64
C PRO A 61 -11.87 8.10 -9.69
N PHE A 62 -12.63 8.26 -8.61
CA PHE A 62 -13.58 9.35 -8.41
C PHE A 62 -13.35 9.99 -7.05
N GLN A 63 -13.26 11.32 -7.04
CA GLN A 63 -13.15 12.08 -5.80
C GLN A 63 -14.54 12.32 -5.20
N PRO A 64 -14.71 12.16 -3.88
CA PRO A 64 -15.91 12.64 -3.20
C PRO A 64 -16.16 14.12 -3.50
N PRO A 65 -17.42 14.56 -3.68
CA PRO A 65 -17.72 15.96 -3.91
C PRO A 65 -17.15 16.86 -2.80
N GLY A 66 -16.30 17.82 -3.19
CA GLY A 66 -15.65 18.74 -2.24
C GLY A 66 -14.30 18.27 -1.69
N GLU A 67 -13.83 17.07 -2.04
CA GLU A 67 -12.49 16.60 -1.72
C GLU A 67 -11.51 16.77 -2.90
N ALA A 68 -10.27 17.13 -2.57
CA ALA A 68 -9.19 17.23 -3.56
C ALA A 68 -8.52 15.86 -3.77
N PRO A 69 -8.06 15.56 -5.01
CA PRO A 69 -7.28 14.36 -5.30
C PRO A 69 -6.19 14.09 -4.26
N ARG A 70 -6.29 12.93 -3.59
CA ARG A 70 -5.30 12.46 -2.63
C ARG A 70 -4.78 11.07 -2.97
N GLU A 71 -3.50 10.86 -2.68
CA GLU A 71 -2.93 9.50 -2.66
C GLU A 71 -3.51 8.76 -1.45
N ILE A 72 -3.90 7.50 -1.67
CA ILE A 72 -4.40 6.60 -0.63
C ILE A 72 -3.21 6.03 0.14
N GLU A 73 -3.23 6.19 1.46
CA GLU A 73 -2.28 5.57 2.37
C GLU A 73 -2.60 4.08 2.51
N LEU A 74 -1.60 3.20 2.38
CA LEU A 74 -1.80 1.76 2.49
C LEU A 74 -1.88 1.34 3.97
N ILE A 75 -3.08 1.32 4.54
CA ILE A 75 -3.32 0.95 5.93
C ILE A 75 -3.81 -0.49 6.02
N ASN A 76 -3.17 -1.29 6.87
CA ASN A 76 -3.43 -2.72 7.06
C ASN A 76 -3.48 -3.47 5.73
N ALA A 77 -2.61 -3.09 4.80
CA ALA A 77 -2.65 -3.59 3.44
C ALA A 77 -2.26 -5.08 3.37
N SER A 78 -2.97 -5.82 2.53
CA SER A 78 -2.75 -7.24 2.27
C SER A 78 -3.00 -7.54 0.79
N TYR A 79 -2.23 -8.47 0.24
CA TYR A 79 -2.47 -8.96 -1.12
C TYR A 79 -3.20 -10.31 -1.06
N ASP A 80 -4.32 -10.41 -1.77
CA ASP A 80 -5.06 -11.66 -1.98
C ASP A 80 -4.56 -12.32 -3.27
N ASP A 81 -3.77 -13.37 -3.11
CA ASP A 81 -3.18 -14.12 -4.22
C ASP A 81 -4.23 -14.85 -5.08
N ARG A 82 -5.39 -15.22 -4.52
CA ARG A 82 -6.44 -15.90 -5.27
C ARG A 82 -7.20 -14.97 -6.20
N ARG A 83 -7.33 -13.70 -5.80
CA ARG A 83 -8.04 -12.67 -6.55
C ARG A 83 -7.12 -11.73 -7.32
N HIS A 84 -5.82 -11.82 -7.04
CA HIS A 84 -4.81 -10.89 -7.52
C HIS A 84 -5.08 -9.43 -7.14
N GLU A 85 -5.56 -9.20 -5.92
CA GLU A 85 -6.00 -7.88 -5.44
C GLU A 85 -5.13 -7.38 -4.28
N LEU A 86 -4.74 -6.10 -4.32
CA LEU A 86 -4.25 -5.40 -3.12
C LEU A 86 -5.45 -4.80 -2.42
N VAL A 87 -5.66 -5.22 -1.19
CA VAL A 87 -6.70 -4.71 -0.32
C VAL A 87 -6.04 -3.80 0.70
N THR A 88 -6.61 -2.60 0.86
CA THR A 88 -6.21 -1.65 1.90
C THR A 88 -7.46 -1.08 2.55
N LEU A 89 -7.31 -0.62 3.79
CA LEU A 89 -8.32 0.16 4.46
C LEU A 89 -8.09 1.64 4.16
N ASP A 90 -9.09 2.33 3.63
CA ASP A 90 -9.07 3.79 3.52
C ASP A 90 -10.05 4.35 4.57
N LYS A 91 -9.52 4.63 5.76
CA LYS A 91 -10.23 5.44 6.74
C LYS A 91 -10.15 6.88 6.23
N GLY A 92 -11.18 7.34 5.53
CA GLY A 92 -11.40 8.77 5.34
C GLY A 92 -11.18 9.46 6.68
N ARG A 93 -10.28 10.44 6.77
CA ARG A 93 -10.00 11.14 8.03
C ARG A 93 -11.09 12.18 8.33
N GLY A 94 -12.35 11.82 8.11
CA GLY A 94 -13.52 12.57 8.57
C GLY A 94 -13.79 12.26 10.05
N ALA A 95 -14.23 13.26 10.81
CA ALA A 95 -14.65 13.06 12.20
C ALA A 95 -15.93 12.19 12.22
N GLY A 96 -15.76 10.86 12.29
CA GLY A 96 -16.87 9.89 12.34
C GLY A 96 -16.70 8.63 11.47
N ASP A 97 -15.66 8.53 10.63
CA ASP A 97 -15.59 7.47 9.64
C ASP A 97 -15.14 6.10 10.19
N CYS A 98 -16.10 5.18 10.22
CA CYS A 98 -15.91 3.76 10.52
C CYS A 98 -15.35 3.02 9.30
N GLY A 99 -14.12 3.36 8.87
CA GLY A 99 -13.28 2.64 7.90
C GLY A 99 -13.93 1.94 6.69
N ILE A 100 -13.74 2.49 5.49
CA ILE A 100 -14.16 1.86 4.22
C ILE A 100 -13.00 1.00 3.70
N GLN A 101 -13.26 -0.26 3.32
CA GLN A 101 -12.29 -1.13 2.63
C GLN A 101 -12.42 -0.96 1.12
N THR A 102 -11.29 -0.72 0.44
CA THR A 102 -11.25 -0.51 -1.01
C THR A 102 -10.35 -1.58 -1.66
N PRO A 103 -10.91 -2.59 -2.35
CA PRO A 103 -10.12 -3.55 -3.13
C PRO A 103 -9.68 -2.95 -4.47
N LEU A 104 -8.45 -3.26 -4.90
CA LEU A 104 -7.89 -2.81 -6.17
C LEU A 104 -7.25 -3.97 -6.93
N ALA A 105 -7.61 -4.12 -8.20
CA ALA A 105 -7.07 -5.11 -9.13
C ALA A 105 -5.87 -4.54 -9.92
N PHE A 106 -4.87 -5.38 -10.22
CA PHE A 106 -3.68 -5.05 -11.02
C PHE A 106 -3.65 -5.79 -12.35
#